data_AF-A0A6F8V988-F1
#
_entry.id   AF-A0A6F8V988-F1
#
_cell.length_a   1.000
_cell.length_b   1.000
_cell.length_c   1.000
_cell.angle_alpha   90.00
_cell.angle_beta   90.00
_cell.angle_gamma   90.00
#
_symmetry.space_group_name_H-M   'P 1'
#
loop_
_entity.id
_entity.type
_entity.pdbx_description
1 polymer ?
#
loop_
_entity_poly.entity_id
_entity_poly.type
_entity_poly.pdbx_seq_one_letter_code
_entity_poly.pdbx_strand_id
1 'polypeptide(L)'
;MTMTSHRQLWYVRRGDNVSGPFPTQVVANNTLLSRFLPTDEVSLDQLEWKPLATVAELLPRELLELRDETDPEHRQWLEERLKAARRWADQRTHDDRRHAEEAAGRGVPDDGLRGEERRKADTDDEVLALPHHHAALPQESALRRYLGVYLGIGAAVLLVALGVIYYQPVNPVKVGVMPVQPLCSKAAASGVNWSGCDKQGALLRGVDLAGGNLDYADLSHAVLSGSRLDHASLVGTNLSAADLTNVSMRNADLSNADLSAANMESVNLTGTVLDHAIWVDGRVCAEGSLGQCR
;
A
#
# COMPACT_ATOMS: atom_id res chain seq x y z
N MET A 1 12.09 -14.51 28.83
CA MET A 1 12.31 -15.59 27.84
C MET A 1 13.52 -15.24 27.01
N THR A 2 14.67 -15.81 27.37
CA THR A 2 15.94 -15.68 26.66
C THR A 2 15.88 -16.57 25.42
N MET A 3 15.47 -16.00 24.29
CA MET A 3 15.61 -16.63 22.98
C MET A 3 17.10 -16.70 22.67
N THR A 4 17.63 -17.91 22.61
CA THR A 4 18.93 -18.24 22.04
C THR A 4 18.99 -17.68 20.62
N SER A 5 19.59 -16.50 20.48
CA SER A 5 19.85 -15.87 19.19
C SER A 5 20.80 -16.77 18.41
N HIS A 6 20.25 -17.57 17.49
CA HIS A 6 21.04 -18.08 16.38
C HIS A 6 21.75 -16.87 15.77
N ARG A 7 23.09 -16.86 15.79
CA ARG A 7 23.90 -15.78 15.22
C ARG A 7 23.69 -15.80 13.71
N GLN A 8 22.63 -15.17 13.23
CA GLN A 8 22.40 -14.98 11.82
C GLN A 8 23.52 -14.12 11.25
N LEU A 9 24.09 -14.61 10.17
CA LEU A 9 25.25 -14.06 9.49
C LEU A 9 24.81 -13.54 8.14
N TRP A 10 25.10 -12.28 7.87
CA TRP A 10 24.60 -11.55 6.72
C TRP A 10 25.74 -11.20 5.76
N TYR A 11 25.49 -11.42 4.48
CA TYR A 11 26.31 -10.90 3.40
C TYR A 11 25.71 -9.58 2.93
N VAL A 12 26.56 -8.59 2.67
CA VAL A 12 26.17 -7.28 2.15
C VAL A 12 26.78 -7.13 0.75
N ARG A 13 25.97 -6.75 -0.23
CA ARG A 13 26.38 -6.53 -1.62
C ARG A 13 26.17 -5.08 -2.01
N ARG A 14 27.21 -4.50 -2.61
CA ARG A 14 27.15 -3.19 -3.27
C ARG A 14 27.70 -3.31 -4.68
N GLY A 15 26.81 -3.28 -5.67
CA GLY A 15 27.15 -3.61 -7.05
C GLY A 15 27.67 -5.05 -7.13
N ASP A 16 28.86 -5.24 -7.70
CA ASP A 16 29.47 -6.56 -7.84
C ASP A 16 30.29 -7.03 -6.62
N ASN A 17 30.44 -6.17 -5.60
CA ASN A 17 31.26 -6.50 -4.43
C ASN A 17 30.41 -7.07 -3.29
N VAL A 18 30.71 -8.30 -2.87
CA VAL A 18 30.06 -8.98 -1.74
C VAL A 18 31.00 -9.01 -0.54
N SER A 19 30.54 -8.55 0.61
CA SER A 19 31.27 -8.51 1.87
C SER A 19 30.51 -9.25 2.97
N GLY A 20 31.22 -10.00 3.82
CA GLY A 20 30.64 -10.77 4.91
C GLY A 20 31.27 -12.16 5.03
N PRO A 21 30.70 -13.07 5.83
CA PRO A 21 29.48 -12.87 6.63
C PRO A 21 29.70 -11.97 7.86
N PHE A 22 28.76 -11.07 8.14
CA PHE A 22 28.76 -10.20 9.32
C PHE A 22 27.62 -10.55 10.29
N PRO A 23 27.84 -10.45 11.61
CA PRO A 23 26.74 -10.49 12.58
C PRO A 23 25.78 -9.31 12.40
N THR A 24 24.49 -9.50 12.72
CA THR A 24 23.43 -8.47 12.68
C THR A 24 23.88 -7.13 13.29
N GLN A 25 24.53 -7.15 14.46
CA GLN A 25 24.98 -5.95 15.16
C GLN A 25 26.04 -5.16 14.37
N VAL A 26 26.91 -5.84 13.64
CA VAL A 26 27.97 -5.21 12.83
C VAL A 26 27.34 -4.53 11.61
N VAL A 27 26.36 -5.16 10.97
CA VAL A 27 25.63 -4.56 9.85
C VAL A 27 24.86 -3.33 10.31
N ALA A 28 24.15 -3.41 11.44
CA ALA A 28 23.41 -2.28 12.01
C ALA A 28 24.34 -1.10 12.37
N ASN A 29 25.49 -1.36 13.02
CA ASN A 29 26.44 -0.31 13.40
C ASN A 29 27.09 0.37 12.18
N ASN A 30 27.45 -0.42 11.15
CA ASN A 30 27.99 0.13 9.91
C ASN A 30 26.92 0.91 9.12
N THR A 31 25.65 0.55 9.23
CA THR A 31 24.54 1.32 8.66
C THR A 31 24.36 2.66 9.40
N LEU A 32 24.46 2.66 10.73
CA LEU A 32 24.41 3.89 11.54
C LEU A 32 25.53 4.88 11.16
N LEU A 33 26.74 4.35 10.95
CA LEU A 33 27.94 5.10 10.54
C LEU A 33 27.96 5.44 9.04
N SER A 34 26.89 5.16 8.29
CA SER A 34 26.80 5.39 6.84
C SER A 34 27.87 4.67 6.01
N ARG A 35 28.43 3.58 6.54
CA ARG A 35 29.38 2.70 5.83
C ARG A 35 28.66 1.69 4.95
N PHE A 36 27.52 1.18 5.44
CA PHE A 36 26.50 0.51 4.64
C PHE A 36 25.34 1.47 4.39
N LEU A 37 24.85 1.47 3.16
CA LEU A 37 23.77 2.32 2.72
C LEU A 37 22.46 1.53 2.82
N PRO A 38 21.32 2.19 3.10
CA PRO A 38 20.01 1.52 3.07
C PRO A 38 19.68 0.88 1.70
N THR A 39 20.32 1.33 0.63
CA THR A 39 20.19 0.79 -0.73
C THR A 39 21.09 -0.40 -1.02
N ASP A 40 22.05 -0.73 -0.16
CA ASP A 40 22.88 -1.93 -0.32
C ASP A 40 21.99 -3.17 -0.15
N GLU A 41 22.37 -4.29 -0.77
CA GLU A 41 21.59 -5.52 -0.68
C GLU A 41 22.17 -6.43 0.40
N VAL A 42 21.31 -7.19 1.06
CA VAL A 42 21.67 -8.14 2.11
C VAL A 42 21.10 -9.51 1.80
N SER A 43 21.85 -10.54 2.19
CA SER A 43 21.48 -11.93 1.99
C SER A 43 21.99 -12.80 3.13
N LEU A 44 21.25 -13.85 3.49
CA LEU A 44 21.69 -14.88 4.44
C LEU A 44 22.43 -16.03 3.74
N ASP A 45 22.10 -16.29 2.46
CA ASP A 45 22.51 -17.48 1.72
C ASP A 45 23.29 -17.16 0.41
N GLN A 46 23.46 -15.88 0.10
CA GLN A 46 24.04 -15.34 -1.15
C GLN A 46 23.24 -15.66 -2.44
N LEU A 47 22.09 -16.30 -2.31
CA LEU A 47 21.21 -16.62 -3.43
C LEU A 47 20.07 -15.62 -3.52
N GLU A 48 19.46 -15.29 -2.38
CA GLU A 48 18.36 -14.33 -2.30
C GLU A 48 18.86 -12.99 -1.74
N TRP A 49 18.76 -11.93 -2.55
CA TRP A 49 19.24 -10.59 -2.20
C TRP A 49 18.06 -9.64 -1.99
N LYS A 50 18.06 -8.93 -0.87
CA LYS A 50 17.02 -7.97 -0.50
C LYS A 50 17.65 -6.64 -0.11
N PRO A 51 17.05 -5.48 -0.40
CA PRO A 51 17.62 -4.20 0.02
C PRO A 51 17.69 -4.13 1.56
N LEU A 52 18.80 -3.61 2.10
CA LEU A 52 19.06 -3.48 3.53
C LEU A 52 17.94 -2.71 4.24
N ALA A 53 17.38 -1.69 3.58
CA ALA A 53 16.23 -0.92 4.08
C ALA A 53 14.97 -1.75 4.35
N THR A 54 14.81 -2.91 3.70
CA THR A 54 13.63 -3.78 3.85
C THR A 54 13.70 -4.68 5.08
N VAL A 55 14.89 -4.90 5.63
CA VAL A 55 15.12 -5.78 6.77
C VAL A 55 15.21 -4.93 8.04
N ALA A 56 14.08 -4.75 8.72
CA ALA A 56 13.98 -3.91 9.92
C ALA A 56 14.94 -4.33 11.05
N GLU A 57 15.28 -5.62 11.14
CA GLU A 57 16.21 -6.16 12.15
C GLU A 57 17.66 -5.67 11.96
N LEU A 58 18.02 -5.24 10.74
CA LEU A 58 19.35 -4.73 10.41
C LEU A 58 19.44 -3.21 10.49
N LEU A 59 18.31 -2.54 10.69
CA LEU A 59 18.25 -1.08 10.80
C LEU A 59 18.31 -0.65 12.28
N PRO A 60 19.18 0.33 12.63
CA PRO A 60 19.14 0.99 13.93
C PRO A 60 17.75 1.56 14.22
N ARG A 61 17.30 1.45 15.48
CA ARG A 61 15.97 1.95 15.91
C ARG A 61 15.82 3.44 15.61
N GLU A 62 16.89 4.20 15.77
CA GLU A 62 16.95 5.64 15.50
C GLU A 62 16.65 5.97 14.03
N LEU A 63 17.03 5.10 13.09
CA LEU A 63 16.73 5.29 11.66
C LEU A 63 15.30 4.88 11.31
N LEU A 64 14.74 3.89 12.01
CA LEU A 64 13.35 3.47 11.85
C LEU A 64 12.39 4.55 12.37
N GLU A 65 12.67 5.10 13.55
CA GLU A 65 11.86 6.19 14.14
C GLU A 65 11.88 7.46 13.28
N LEU A 66 13.02 7.80 12.68
CA LEU A 66 13.13 8.97 11.79
C LEU A 66 12.40 8.78 10.45
N ARG A 67 12.27 7.54 9.97
CA ARG A 67 11.58 7.23 8.71
C ARG A 67 10.09 7.49 8.81
N ASP A 68 9.50 7.10 9.94
CA ASP A 68 8.05 7.09 10.13
C ASP A 68 7.55 8.42 10.77
N GLU A 69 8.46 9.32 11.18
CA GLU A 69 8.13 10.62 11.77
C GLU A 69 7.81 11.71 10.73
N THR A 70 6.65 12.35 10.91
CA THR A 70 6.09 13.37 10.03
C THR A 70 6.12 14.78 10.64
N ASP A 71 6.22 14.89 11.97
CA ASP A 71 6.30 16.18 12.67
C ASP A 71 7.69 16.83 12.51
N PRO A 72 7.80 18.06 11.96
CA PRO A 72 9.09 18.72 11.74
C PRO A 72 9.89 19.01 13.01
N GLU A 73 9.26 19.31 14.15
CA GLU A 73 10.00 19.57 15.39
C GLU A 73 10.55 18.27 15.99
N HIS A 74 9.73 17.22 16.07
CA HIS A 74 10.17 15.92 16.56
C HIS A 74 11.23 15.28 15.64
N ARG A 75 11.10 15.48 14.32
CA ARG A 75 12.08 15.04 13.33
C ARG A 75 13.46 15.68 13.55
N GLN A 76 13.53 16.98 13.83
CA GLN A 76 14.79 17.66 14.15
C GLN A 76 15.43 17.09 15.41
N TRP A 77 14.63 16.80 16.43
CA TRP A 77 15.11 16.15 17.65
C TRP A 77 15.68 14.74 17.39
N LEU A 78 14.99 13.93 16.58
CA LEU A 78 15.46 12.61 16.15
C LEU A 78 16.78 12.69 15.35
N GLU A 79 16.93 13.71 14.49
CA GLU A 79 18.17 13.95 13.75
C GLU A 79 19.35 14.28 14.68
N GLU A 80 19.14 15.12 15.70
CA GLU A 80 20.17 15.40 16.72
C GLU A 80 20.53 14.14 17.53
N ARG A 81 19.53 13.32 17.85
CA ARG A 81 19.73 12.04 18.54
C ARG A 81 20.52 11.05 17.67
N LEU A 82 20.25 11.00 16.37
CA LEU A 82 21.01 10.20 15.40
C LEU A 82 22.46 10.69 15.28
N LYS A 83 22.69 12.02 15.26
CA LYS A 83 24.05 12.60 15.31
C LYS A 83 24.78 12.23 16.59
N ALA A 84 24.11 12.24 17.74
CA ALA A 84 24.69 11.81 19.00
C ALA A 84 25.04 10.30 19.00
N ALA A 85 24.15 9.45 18.49
CA ALA A 85 24.39 8.01 18.36
C ALA A 85 25.58 7.70 17.44
N ARG A 86 25.73 8.43 16.33
CA ARG A 86 26.90 8.34 15.44
C ARG A 86 28.20 8.69 16.14
N ARG A 87 28.23 9.79 16.91
CA ARG A 87 29.41 10.18 17.71
C ARG A 87 29.80 9.09 18.71
N TRP A 88 28.81 8.48 19.37
CA TRP A 88 29.02 7.39 20.33
C TRP A 88 29.51 6.08 19.68
N ALA A 89 29.01 5.74 18.49
CA ALA A 89 29.46 4.59 17.73
C ALA A 89 30.90 4.76 17.21
N ASP A 90 31.26 5.97 16.79
CA ASP A 90 32.60 6.29 16.30
C ASP A 90 33.66 6.23 17.43
N GLN A 91 33.34 6.79 18.61
CA GLN A 91 34.22 6.72 19.80
C GLN A 91 34.57 5.29 20.22
N ARG A 92 33.59 4.37 20.20
CA ARG A 92 33.82 2.95 20.52
C ARG A 92 34.74 2.25 19.52
N THR A 93 34.72 2.70 18.26
CA THR A 93 35.59 2.15 17.20
C THR A 93 37.06 2.59 17.38
N HIS A 94 37.29 3.74 18.04
CA HIS A 94 38.62 4.28 18.30
C HIS A 94 39.27 3.72 19.58
N ASP A 95 38.51 3.41 20.63
CA ASP A 95 39.07 2.81 21.86
C ASP A 95 39.53 1.36 21.66
N ASP A 96 38.85 0.59 20.82
CA ASP A 96 39.25 -0.80 20.51
C ASP A 96 40.62 -0.91 19.80
N ARG A 97 41.06 0.15 19.09
CA ARG A 97 42.38 0.16 18.44
C ARG A 97 43.52 0.47 19.40
N ARG A 98 43.29 1.23 20.47
CA ARG A 98 44.34 1.56 21.45
C ARG A 98 44.65 0.39 22.39
N HIS A 99 43.71 -0.54 22.60
CA HIS A 99 43.93 -1.71 23.46
C HIS A 99 44.32 -2.99 22.72
N ALA A 100 44.23 -3.03 21.39
CA ALA A 100 44.67 -4.18 20.60
C ALA A 100 46.19 -4.17 20.26
N GLU A 101 46.82 -2.99 20.24
CA GLU A 101 48.25 -2.85 19.93
C GLU A 101 49.17 -2.96 21.17
N GLU A 102 48.63 -2.98 22.39
CA GLU A 102 49.42 -3.20 23.62
C GLU A 102 49.64 -4.68 23.99
N ALA A 103 49.08 -5.64 23.24
CA ALA A 103 49.21 -7.08 23.51
C ALA A 103 50.29 -7.82 22.68
N ALA A 104 51.12 -7.12 21.91
CA ALA A 104 52.22 -7.72 21.12
C ALA A 104 53.55 -7.00 21.40
N GLY A 105 54.39 -7.62 22.24
CA GLY A 105 55.51 -6.96 22.92
C GLY A 105 56.79 -6.70 22.13
N ARG A 106 57.62 -5.80 22.67
CA ARG A 106 59.02 -5.99 23.09
C ARG A 106 59.55 -4.67 23.67
N GLY A 107 60.13 -4.73 24.87
CA GLY A 107 60.35 -3.57 25.73
C GLY A 107 61.66 -2.80 25.53
N VAL A 108 61.69 -1.63 26.18
CA VAL A 108 62.85 -0.89 26.77
C VAL A 108 62.28 -0.02 27.92
N PRO A 109 62.99 0.20 29.06
CA PRO A 109 62.43 0.73 30.32
C PRO A 109 62.73 2.23 30.60
N ASP A 110 62.24 2.72 31.75
CA ASP A 110 62.50 4.02 32.43
C ASP A 110 61.89 5.28 31.81
N ASP A 111 61.40 6.29 32.53
CA ASP A 111 61.37 6.65 33.95
C ASP A 111 60.17 7.62 34.11
N GLY A 112 59.33 7.51 35.14
CA GLY A 112 59.46 8.39 36.30
C GLY A 112 59.25 9.88 35.97
N LEU A 113 58.05 10.43 36.22
CA LEU A 113 57.83 11.56 37.14
C LEU A 113 56.40 12.11 37.10
N ARG A 114 55.85 12.22 38.32
CA ARG A 114 54.68 13.02 38.71
C ARG A 114 54.98 14.51 38.62
N GLY A 115 53.91 15.32 38.57
CA GLY A 115 53.91 16.72 38.98
C GLY A 115 53.21 17.57 37.92
N GLU A 116 51.97 18.01 38.10
CA GLU A 116 51.63 19.13 38.98
C GLU A 116 52.70 20.24 38.99
N GLU A 117 52.76 21.00 37.90
CA GLU A 117 53.21 22.39 37.91
C GLU A 117 52.08 23.23 37.32
N ARG A 118 51.13 23.66 38.17
CA ARG A 118 51.12 24.98 38.81
C ARG A 118 51.43 26.12 37.83
N ARG A 119 50.36 26.89 37.57
CA ARG A 119 50.31 28.37 37.55
C ARG A 119 51.22 29.03 36.49
N LYS A 120 50.76 30.01 35.72
CA LYS A 120 49.95 31.15 36.11
C LYS A 120 49.67 31.93 34.83
N ALA A 121 48.53 32.62 34.81
CA ALA A 121 48.28 33.72 33.88
C ALA A 121 49.37 34.79 34.06
N ASP A 122 49.93 35.26 32.94
CA ASP A 122 50.52 36.58 32.87
C ASP A 122 49.58 37.43 32.00
N THR A 123 49.12 38.50 32.62
CA THR A 123 48.40 39.59 32.00
C THR A 123 49.39 40.61 31.47
N ASP A 124 48.95 41.32 30.43
CA ASP A 124 49.39 42.64 29.97
C ASP A 124 50.33 42.66 28.75
N ASP A 125 49.70 42.93 27.60
CA ASP A 125 49.97 44.08 26.74
C ASP A 125 51.40 44.29 26.23
N GLU A 126 52.02 43.28 25.62
CA GLU A 126 53.04 43.54 24.59
C GLU A 126 53.30 42.36 23.62
N VAL A 127 52.23 41.80 23.02
CA VAL A 127 52.37 40.98 21.79
C VAL A 127 51.39 41.43 20.72
N LEU A 128 51.40 42.74 20.44
CA LEU A 128 50.89 43.31 19.20
C LEU A 128 52.06 43.64 18.27
N ALA A 129 52.73 42.61 17.75
CA ALA A 129 53.57 42.75 16.56
C ALA A 129 53.89 41.38 15.92
N LEU A 130 52.87 40.74 15.35
CA LEU A 130 53.08 39.77 14.26
C LEU A 130 51.93 39.92 13.26
N PRO A 131 52.17 40.49 12.06
CA PRO A 131 51.18 40.49 11.00
C PRO A 131 51.09 39.07 10.45
N HIS A 132 50.14 38.29 10.95
CA HIS A 132 49.75 37.06 10.28
C HIS A 132 49.06 37.43 8.97
N HIS A 133 49.80 37.35 7.87
CA HIS A 133 49.25 37.21 6.53
C HIS A 133 48.43 35.91 6.46
N HIS A 134 47.20 35.93 6.96
CA HIS A 134 46.18 35.06 6.44
C HIS A 134 45.71 35.70 5.13
N ALA A 135 46.12 35.11 4.01
CA ALA A 135 45.51 35.38 2.73
C ALA A 135 43.99 35.24 2.92
N ALA A 136 43.26 36.34 2.77
CA ALA A 136 41.83 36.30 2.56
C ALA A 136 41.60 35.61 1.20
N LEU A 137 41.53 34.28 1.23
CA LEU A 137 41.01 33.51 0.10
C LEU A 137 39.58 34.01 -0.10
N PRO A 138 39.20 34.45 -1.32
CA PRO A 138 37.81 34.76 -1.59
C PRO A 138 37.06 33.43 -1.52
N GLN A 139 36.42 33.16 -0.39
CA GLN A 139 35.52 32.03 -0.20
C GLN A 139 34.17 32.36 -0.88
N GLU A 140 34.22 32.69 -2.17
CA GLU A 140 33.05 32.67 -3.03
C GLU A 140 32.61 31.21 -3.11
N SER A 141 31.59 30.91 -2.32
CA SER A 141 31.03 29.59 -2.07
C SER A 141 30.85 28.79 -3.37
N ALA A 142 31.65 27.73 -3.55
CA ALA A 142 31.42 26.72 -4.58
C ALA A 142 29.94 26.24 -4.58
N LEU A 143 29.30 26.29 -3.42
CA LEU A 143 27.88 26.06 -3.20
C LEU A 143 26.96 26.86 -4.14
N ARG A 144 27.22 28.16 -4.40
CA ARG A 144 26.41 28.97 -5.35
C ARG A 144 26.53 28.48 -6.79
N ARG A 145 27.71 27.98 -7.18
CA ARG A 145 27.98 27.47 -8.54
C ARG A 145 27.24 26.17 -8.80
N TYR A 146 27.16 25.29 -7.80
CA TYR A 146 26.41 24.04 -7.90
C TYR A 146 24.91 24.22 -7.66
N LEU A 147 24.50 25.18 -6.82
CA LEU A 147 23.08 25.48 -6.57
C LEU A 147 22.34 25.86 -7.87
N GLY A 148 22.96 26.68 -8.72
CA GLY A 148 22.39 27.05 -10.02
C GLY A 148 22.23 25.85 -10.97
N VAL A 149 23.19 24.92 -10.95
CA VAL A 149 23.14 23.68 -11.74
C VAL A 149 22.02 22.75 -11.24
N TYR A 150 21.90 22.57 -9.93
CA TYR A 150 20.84 21.74 -9.34
C TYR A 150 19.44 22.34 -9.53
N LEU A 151 19.29 23.66 -9.44
CA LEU A 151 18.04 24.34 -9.77
C LEU A 151 17.67 24.15 -11.25
N GLY A 152 18.64 24.23 -12.15
CA GLY A 152 18.44 23.99 -13.58
C GLY A 152 18.00 22.55 -13.89
N ILE A 153 18.65 21.55 -13.28
CA ILE A 153 18.29 20.13 -13.43
C ILE A 153 16.91 19.87 -12.82
N GLY A 154 16.62 20.41 -11.63
CA GLY A 154 15.33 20.28 -10.98
C GLY A 154 14.19 20.87 -11.82
N ALA A 155 14.40 22.05 -12.40
CA ALA A 155 13.43 22.67 -13.31
C ALA A 155 13.22 21.83 -14.59
N ALA A 156 14.29 21.27 -15.17
CA ALA A 156 14.19 20.41 -16.34
C ALA A 156 13.43 19.10 -16.05
N VAL A 157 13.71 18.45 -14.91
CA VAL A 157 13.00 17.24 -14.48
C VAL A 157 11.52 17.55 -14.22
N LEU A 158 11.22 18.70 -13.59
CA LEU A 158 9.84 19.14 -13.36
C LEU A 158 9.10 19.37 -14.68
N LEU A 159 9.73 20.02 -15.66
CA LEU A 159 9.14 20.26 -16.98
C LEU A 159 8.92 18.95 -17.75
N VAL A 160 9.84 17.99 -17.67
CA VAL A 160 9.65 16.66 -18.25
C VAL A 160 8.51 15.91 -17.55
N ALA A 161 8.43 15.96 -16.21
CA ALA A 161 7.35 15.32 -15.47
C ALA A 161 5.99 15.94 -15.79
N LEU A 162 5.89 17.26 -15.86
CA LEU A 162 4.68 17.97 -16.28
C LEU A 162 4.34 17.67 -17.74
N GLY A 163 5.35 17.56 -18.62
CA GLY A 163 5.19 17.10 -19.99
C GLY A 163 4.63 15.68 -20.05
N VAL A 164 5.16 14.73 -19.28
CA VAL A 164 4.64 13.36 -19.21
C VAL A 164 3.19 13.37 -18.69
N ILE A 165 2.89 14.12 -17.62
CA ILE A 165 1.51 14.21 -17.10
C ILE A 165 0.54 14.81 -18.13
N TYR A 166 0.98 15.81 -18.89
CA TYR A 166 0.17 16.44 -19.93
C TYR A 166 0.03 15.58 -21.20
N TYR A 167 1.05 14.78 -21.54
CA TYR A 167 1.09 13.96 -22.75
C TYR A 167 0.70 12.49 -22.54
N GLN A 168 0.53 12.02 -21.30
CA GLN A 168 -0.16 10.76 -21.06
C GLN A 168 -1.65 11.01 -21.32
N PRO A 169 -2.27 10.42 -22.36
CA PRO A 169 -3.72 10.32 -22.36
C PRO A 169 -4.03 9.49 -21.12
N VAL A 170 -4.68 10.09 -20.13
CA VAL A 170 -5.22 9.40 -18.97
C VAL A 170 -6.30 8.48 -19.54
N ASN A 171 -5.90 7.34 -20.08
CA ASN A 171 -6.78 6.28 -20.50
C ASN A 171 -7.27 5.67 -19.20
N PRO A 172 -8.51 5.94 -18.76
CA PRO A 172 -9.01 5.27 -17.59
C PRO A 172 -8.92 3.77 -17.88
N VAL A 173 -8.29 3.04 -16.97
CA VAL A 173 -8.34 1.58 -16.96
C VAL A 173 -9.83 1.23 -16.96
N LYS A 174 -10.35 0.79 -18.11
CA LYS A 174 -11.68 0.19 -18.20
C LYS A 174 -11.57 -1.12 -17.44
N VAL A 175 -11.90 -1.08 -16.15
CA VAL A 175 -12.14 -2.30 -15.38
C VAL A 175 -13.19 -3.07 -16.16
N GLY A 176 -12.78 -4.19 -16.75
CA GLY A 176 -13.61 -5.01 -17.61
C GLY A 176 -14.66 -5.76 -16.80
N VAL A 177 -15.61 -5.04 -16.21
CA VAL A 177 -16.98 -5.55 -16.18
C VAL A 177 -17.45 -5.31 -17.60
N MET A 178 -17.31 -6.30 -18.48
CA MET A 178 -18.05 -6.27 -19.73
C MET A 178 -19.51 -6.40 -19.28
N PRO A 179 -20.35 -5.35 -19.29
CA PRO A 179 -21.75 -5.56 -19.03
C PRO A 179 -22.19 -6.58 -20.06
N VAL A 180 -22.79 -7.69 -19.63
CA VAL A 180 -23.57 -8.53 -20.54
C VAL A 180 -24.59 -7.57 -21.10
N GLN A 181 -24.35 -7.04 -22.30
CA GLN A 181 -25.07 -5.85 -22.75
C GLN A 181 -26.56 -6.19 -22.70
N PRO A 182 -27.36 -5.42 -21.96
CA PRO A 182 -28.77 -5.72 -21.83
C PRO A 182 -29.40 -5.56 -23.20
N LEU A 183 -29.95 -6.66 -23.72
CA LEU A 183 -30.55 -6.71 -25.05
C LEU A 183 -32.01 -6.24 -24.95
N CYS A 184 -32.21 -5.00 -24.48
CA CYS A 184 -33.55 -4.47 -24.21
C CYS A 184 -34.46 -4.40 -25.44
N SER A 185 -33.88 -4.36 -26.65
CA SER A 185 -34.60 -4.38 -27.93
C SER A 185 -34.85 -5.80 -28.46
N LYS A 186 -34.22 -6.82 -27.88
CA LYS A 186 -34.43 -8.21 -28.28
C LYS A 186 -35.83 -8.64 -27.87
N ALA A 187 -36.54 -9.26 -28.81
CA ALA A 187 -37.87 -9.80 -28.59
C ALA A 187 -37.85 -10.84 -27.46
N ALA A 188 -39.01 -10.98 -26.82
CA ALA A 188 -39.22 -11.89 -25.71
C ALA A 188 -39.02 -13.35 -26.15
N ALA A 189 -38.06 -14.03 -25.53
CA ALA A 189 -37.69 -15.40 -25.84
C ALA A 189 -36.95 -16.04 -24.66
N SER A 190 -36.84 -17.37 -24.66
CA SER A 190 -36.04 -18.11 -23.69
C SER A 190 -34.58 -17.67 -23.76
N GLY A 191 -33.94 -17.54 -22.59
CA GLY A 191 -32.56 -17.08 -22.46
C GLY A 191 -32.32 -15.63 -22.86
N VAL A 192 -33.37 -14.80 -22.91
CA VAL A 192 -33.21 -13.36 -23.18
C VAL A 192 -32.42 -12.69 -22.06
N ASN A 193 -31.60 -11.70 -22.41
CA ASN A 193 -30.94 -10.83 -21.43
C ASN A 193 -31.61 -9.46 -21.47
N TRP A 194 -32.47 -9.20 -20.48
CA TRP A 194 -33.14 -7.93 -20.23
C TRP A 194 -32.71 -7.31 -18.90
N SER A 195 -31.51 -7.64 -18.40
CA SER A 195 -31.00 -7.06 -17.15
C SER A 195 -31.03 -5.53 -17.17
N GLY A 196 -31.60 -4.91 -16.13
CA GLY A 196 -31.74 -3.45 -16.03
C GLY A 196 -32.60 -2.79 -17.11
N CYS A 197 -33.37 -3.56 -17.90
CA CYS A 197 -34.22 -2.98 -18.94
C CYS A 197 -35.53 -2.45 -18.38
N ASP A 198 -35.98 -1.34 -18.95
CA ASP A 198 -37.36 -0.88 -18.78
C ASP A 198 -38.30 -1.70 -19.69
N LYS A 199 -39.22 -2.42 -19.04
CA LYS A 199 -40.29 -3.24 -19.60
C LYS A 199 -41.60 -3.01 -18.83
N GLN A 200 -41.76 -1.81 -18.24
CA GLN A 200 -42.99 -1.46 -17.53
C GLN A 200 -44.21 -1.61 -18.45
N GLY A 201 -45.25 -2.27 -17.95
CA GLY A 201 -46.49 -2.49 -18.71
C GLY A 201 -46.35 -3.41 -19.93
N ALA A 202 -45.24 -4.14 -20.07
CA ALA A 202 -45.02 -4.99 -21.24
C ALA A 202 -46.09 -6.08 -21.38
N LEU A 203 -46.56 -6.30 -22.62
CA LEU A 203 -47.54 -7.33 -22.96
C LEU A 203 -46.81 -8.63 -23.30
N LEU A 204 -46.65 -9.52 -22.32
CA LEU A 204 -45.84 -10.74 -22.37
C LEU A 204 -46.67 -12.02 -22.10
N ARG A 205 -47.96 -11.98 -22.42
CA ARG A 205 -48.91 -13.09 -22.18
C ARG A 205 -48.47 -14.35 -22.92
N GLY A 206 -48.34 -15.46 -22.21
CA GLY A 206 -48.00 -16.77 -22.80
C GLY A 206 -46.59 -16.88 -23.38
N VAL A 207 -45.70 -15.92 -23.10
CA VAL A 207 -44.35 -15.91 -23.64
C VAL A 207 -43.46 -16.90 -22.88
N ASP A 208 -42.52 -17.50 -23.60
CA ASP A 208 -41.44 -18.29 -23.00
C ASP A 208 -40.21 -17.41 -22.72
N LEU A 209 -39.93 -17.17 -21.44
CA LEU A 209 -38.79 -16.43 -20.90
C LEU A 209 -37.88 -17.34 -20.05
N ALA A 210 -38.02 -18.66 -20.18
CA ALA A 210 -37.26 -19.62 -19.37
C ALA A 210 -35.75 -19.40 -19.52
N GLY A 211 -35.01 -19.43 -18.41
CA GLY A 211 -33.57 -19.19 -18.36
C GLY A 211 -33.14 -17.75 -18.72
N GLY A 212 -34.09 -16.81 -18.83
CA GLY A 212 -33.78 -15.41 -19.10
C GLY A 212 -33.06 -14.74 -17.92
N ASN A 213 -32.19 -13.79 -18.22
CA ASN A 213 -31.67 -12.85 -17.24
C ASN A 213 -32.53 -11.58 -17.30
N LEU A 214 -33.28 -11.33 -16.23
CA LEU A 214 -34.19 -10.20 -16.02
C LEU A 214 -33.75 -9.37 -14.81
N ASP A 215 -32.52 -9.56 -14.32
CA ASP A 215 -32.03 -8.94 -13.09
C ASP A 215 -32.16 -7.42 -13.14
N TYR A 216 -32.72 -6.83 -12.09
CA TYR A 216 -32.95 -5.38 -11.98
C TYR A 216 -33.82 -4.78 -13.10
N ALA A 217 -34.53 -5.59 -13.89
CA ALA A 217 -35.46 -5.09 -14.89
C ALA A 217 -36.69 -4.46 -14.24
N ASP A 218 -37.27 -3.46 -14.89
CA ASP A 218 -38.58 -2.95 -14.52
C ASP A 218 -39.66 -3.68 -15.33
N LEU A 219 -40.39 -4.59 -14.67
CA LEU A 219 -41.56 -5.30 -15.18
C LEU A 219 -42.82 -4.90 -14.41
N SER A 220 -42.81 -3.72 -13.75
CA SER A 220 -43.99 -3.23 -13.05
C SER A 220 -45.17 -3.11 -14.01
N HIS A 221 -46.37 -3.46 -13.54
CA HIS A 221 -47.60 -3.48 -14.36
C HIS A 221 -47.56 -4.38 -15.62
N ALA A 222 -46.54 -5.22 -15.81
CA ALA A 222 -46.45 -6.10 -16.97
C ALA A 222 -47.55 -7.18 -16.97
N VAL A 223 -48.00 -7.58 -18.16
CA VAL A 223 -48.97 -8.67 -18.35
C VAL A 223 -48.22 -9.94 -18.74
N LEU A 224 -47.94 -10.78 -17.74
CA LEU A 224 -47.15 -12.01 -17.88
C LEU A 224 -48.03 -13.26 -17.82
N SER A 225 -49.35 -13.14 -17.80
CA SER A 225 -50.26 -14.28 -17.58
C SER A 225 -49.98 -15.46 -18.52
N GLY A 226 -49.87 -16.66 -17.95
CA GLY A 226 -49.53 -17.89 -18.66
C GLY A 226 -48.10 -17.98 -19.21
N SER A 227 -47.21 -17.03 -18.90
CA SER A 227 -45.81 -17.08 -19.33
C SER A 227 -45.00 -18.14 -18.56
N ARG A 228 -43.83 -18.48 -19.11
CA ARG A 228 -42.86 -19.39 -18.50
C ARG A 228 -41.56 -18.66 -18.17
N LEU A 229 -41.23 -18.61 -16.89
CA LEU A 229 -40.02 -18.01 -16.28
C LEU A 229 -39.18 -19.06 -15.55
N ASP A 230 -39.34 -20.34 -15.88
CA ASP A 230 -38.57 -21.43 -15.27
C ASP A 230 -37.06 -21.17 -15.41
N HIS A 231 -36.30 -21.35 -14.34
CA HIS A 231 -34.85 -21.10 -14.29
C HIS A 231 -34.41 -19.66 -14.64
N ALA A 232 -35.32 -18.69 -14.71
CA ALA A 232 -34.97 -17.30 -14.97
C ALA A 232 -34.31 -16.66 -13.73
N SER A 233 -33.39 -15.73 -13.98
CA SER A 233 -32.83 -14.84 -12.96
C SER A 233 -33.65 -13.55 -12.95
N LEU A 234 -34.29 -13.26 -11.82
CA LEU A 234 -35.15 -12.09 -11.59
C LEU A 234 -34.65 -11.30 -10.36
N VAL A 235 -33.34 -11.34 -10.08
CA VAL A 235 -32.78 -10.73 -8.87
C VAL A 235 -32.99 -9.22 -8.90
N GLY A 236 -33.62 -8.67 -7.86
CA GLY A 236 -33.90 -7.22 -7.78
C GLY A 236 -34.89 -6.70 -8.83
N THR A 237 -35.63 -7.58 -9.51
CA THR A 237 -36.62 -7.17 -10.53
C THR A 237 -37.81 -6.49 -9.89
N ASN A 238 -38.31 -5.42 -10.50
CA ASN A 238 -39.58 -4.83 -10.11
C ASN A 238 -40.73 -5.55 -10.84
N LEU A 239 -41.52 -6.34 -10.13
CA LEU A 239 -42.74 -7.01 -10.60
C LEU A 239 -44.00 -6.44 -9.93
N SER A 240 -43.90 -5.25 -9.33
CA SER A 240 -45.02 -4.64 -8.61
C SER A 240 -46.23 -4.45 -9.54
N ALA A 241 -47.41 -4.81 -9.02
CA ALA A 241 -48.68 -4.77 -9.75
C ALA A 241 -48.70 -5.51 -11.12
N ALA A 242 -47.78 -6.45 -11.36
CA ALA A 242 -47.80 -7.29 -12.55
C ALA A 242 -48.89 -8.38 -12.50
N ASP A 243 -49.41 -8.77 -13.67
CA ASP A 243 -50.30 -9.93 -13.81
C ASP A 243 -49.46 -11.20 -14.03
N LEU A 244 -49.28 -11.99 -12.96
CA LEU A 244 -48.53 -13.25 -12.96
C LEU A 244 -49.47 -14.47 -12.97
N THR A 245 -50.75 -14.29 -13.32
CA THR A 245 -51.74 -15.39 -13.31
C THR A 245 -51.30 -16.58 -14.16
N ASN A 246 -51.30 -17.80 -13.61
CA ASN A 246 -50.87 -19.03 -14.27
C ASN A 246 -49.40 -19.03 -14.77
N VAL A 247 -48.51 -18.22 -14.18
CA VAL A 247 -47.09 -18.21 -14.54
C VAL A 247 -46.34 -19.38 -13.89
N SER A 248 -45.39 -19.96 -14.64
CA SER A 248 -44.44 -20.93 -14.09
C SER A 248 -43.09 -20.26 -13.81
N MET A 249 -42.62 -20.28 -12.56
CA MET A 249 -41.32 -19.72 -12.14
C MET A 249 -40.45 -20.78 -11.47
N ARG A 250 -40.54 -22.03 -11.93
CA ARG A 250 -39.88 -23.14 -11.23
C ARG A 250 -38.38 -22.94 -11.22
N ASN A 251 -37.78 -23.07 -10.04
CA ASN A 251 -36.34 -22.86 -9.84
C ASN A 251 -35.82 -21.52 -10.38
N ALA A 252 -36.67 -20.49 -10.43
CA ALA A 252 -36.26 -19.12 -10.72
C ALA A 252 -35.66 -18.47 -9.46
N ASP A 253 -34.86 -17.42 -9.65
CA ASP A 253 -34.30 -16.62 -8.55
C ASP A 253 -34.99 -15.25 -8.50
N LEU A 254 -35.80 -15.02 -7.48
CA LEU A 254 -36.52 -13.77 -7.20
C LEU A 254 -35.94 -13.05 -5.99
N SER A 255 -34.68 -13.31 -5.64
CA SER A 255 -34.03 -12.66 -4.51
C SER A 255 -34.07 -11.14 -4.65
N ASN A 256 -34.48 -10.43 -3.60
CA ASN A 256 -34.66 -8.97 -3.59
C ASN A 256 -35.68 -8.41 -4.62
N ALA A 257 -36.47 -9.25 -5.28
CA ALA A 257 -37.49 -8.78 -6.22
C ALA A 257 -38.68 -8.12 -5.49
N ASP A 258 -39.35 -7.20 -6.16
CA ASP A 258 -40.57 -6.57 -5.65
C ASP A 258 -41.81 -7.18 -6.31
N LEU A 259 -42.59 -7.97 -5.56
CA LEU A 259 -43.86 -8.57 -5.99
C LEU A 259 -45.08 -7.85 -5.39
N SER A 260 -44.91 -6.65 -4.82
CA SER A 260 -45.98 -5.93 -4.15
C SER A 260 -47.19 -5.72 -5.08
N ALA A 261 -48.39 -6.04 -4.58
CA ALA A 261 -49.64 -5.97 -5.34
C ALA A 261 -49.69 -6.79 -6.65
N ALA A 262 -48.73 -7.70 -6.91
CA ALA A 262 -48.78 -8.57 -8.07
C ALA A 262 -49.91 -9.61 -7.95
N ASN A 263 -50.55 -9.94 -9.07
CA ASN A 263 -51.55 -11.02 -9.10
C ASN A 263 -50.86 -12.38 -9.22
N MET A 264 -50.81 -13.13 -8.13
CA MET A 264 -50.13 -14.43 -8.02
C MET A 264 -51.08 -15.64 -8.14
N GLU A 265 -52.28 -15.46 -8.72
CA GLU A 265 -53.24 -16.54 -8.88
C GLU A 265 -52.65 -17.71 -9.70
N SER A 266 -52.65 -18.91 -9.12
CA SER A 266 -52.15 -20.14 -9.76
C SER A 266 -50.70 -20.08 -10.25
N VAL A 267 -49.82 -19.30 -9.59
CA VAL A 267 -48.39 -19.28 -9.90
C VAL A 267 -47.70 -20.55 -9.39
N ASN A 268 -46.82 -21.13 -10.20
CA ASN A 268 -45.96 -22.23 -9.78
C ASN A 268 -44.60 -21.73 -9.31
N LEU A 269 -44.40 -21.73 -7.98
CA LEU A 269 -43.17 -21.31 -7.31
C LEU A 269 -42.28 -22.49 -6.87
N THR A 270 -42.44 -23.68 -7.46
CA THR A 270 -41.68 -24.86 -7.02
C THR A 270 -40.18 -24.63 -7.19
N GLY A 271 -39.44 -24.63 -6.07
CA GLY A 271 -37.98 -24.42 -6.07
C GLY A 271 -37.53 -22.98 -6.30
N THR A 272 -38.46 -22.02 -6.35
CA THR A 272 -38.14 -20.59 -6.55
C THR A 272 -37.47 -20.01 -5.30
N VAL A 273 -36.38 -19.26 -5.46
CA VAL A 273 -35.71 -18.53 -4.37
C VAL A 273 -36.40 -17.18 -4.18
N LEU A 274 -36.76 -16.83 -2.95
CA LEU A 274 -37.52 -15.62 -2.60
C LEU A 274 -36.82 -14.77 -1.53
N ASP A 275 -35.52 -14.97 -1.34
CA ASP A 275 -34.77 -14.33 -0.26
C ASP A 275 -34.85 -12.80 -0.35
N HIS A 276 -35.30 -12.15 0.71
CA HIS A 276 -35.45 -10.68 0.77
C HIS A 276 -36.42 -10.08 -0.27
N ALA A 277 -37.23 -10.90 -0.95
CA ALA A 277 -38.25 -10.38 -1.86
C ALA A 277 -39.34 -9.63 -1.09
N ILE A 278 -39.88 -8.55 -1.66
CA ILE A 278 -41.10 -7.90 -1.15
C ILE A 278 -42.28 -8.70 -1.69
N TRP A 279 -43.05 -9.31 -0.78
CA TRP A 279 -44.18 -10.16 -1.12
C TRP A 279 -45.41 -9.35 -1.54
N VAL A 280 -46.45 -10.05 -2.03
CA VAL A 280 -47.68 -9.41 -2.53
C VAL A 280 -48.41 -8.53 -1.50
N ASP A 281 -48.26 -8.83 -0.21
CA ASP A 281 -48.82 -8.08 0.92
C ASP A 281 -47.86 -7.01 1.49
N GLY A 282 -46.70 -6.82 0.85
CA GLY A 282 -45.69 -5.83 1.20
C GLY A 282 -44.70 -6.26 2.29
N ARG A 283 -44.81 -7.49 2.83
CA ARG A 283 -43.80 -8.00 3.78
C ARG A 283 -42.54 -8.45 3.05
N VAL A 284 -41.39 -8.36 3.71
CA VAL A 284 -40.12 -8.87 3.17
C VAL A 284 -39.96 -10.33 3.58
N CYS A 285 -39.67 -11.21 2.62
CA CYS A 285 -39.42 -12.62 2.87
C CYS A 285 -38.06 -12.84 3.57
N ALA A 286 -38.02 -13.76 4.52
CA ALA A 286 -36.77 -14.12 5.21
C ALA A 286 -35.78 -14.87 4.29
N GLU A 287 -34.51 -14.88 4.67
CA GLU A 287 -33.47 -15.71 4.04
C GLU A 287 -33.83 -17.20 4.10
N GLY A 288 -33.58 -17.93 3.02
CA GLY A 288 -33.97 -19.34 2.85
C GLY A 288 -35.45 -19.53 2.48
N SER A 289 -36.11 -18.50 1.93
CA SER A 289 -37.48 -18.60 1.43
C SER A 289 -37.48 -19.34 0.09
N LEU A 290 -38.01 -20.56 0.07
CA LEU A 290 -38.04 -21.44 -1.10
C LEU A 290 -39.48 -21.81 -1.46
N GLY A 291 -39.97 -21.26 -2.57
CA GLY A 291 -41.34 -21.43 -3.09
C GLY A 291 -42.46 -20.87 -2.21
N GLN A 292 -42.15 -20.48 -0.98
CA GLN A 292 -43.04 -19.84 -0.04
C GLN A 292 -42.25 -18.76 0.71
N CYS A 293 -42.86 -17.59 0.86
CA CYS A 293 -42.32 -16.49 1.63
C CYS A 293 -42.50 -16.76 3.14
N ARG A 294 -41.39 -17.00 3.83
CA ARG A 294 -41.34 -17.24 5.29
C ARG A 294 -41.24 -15.95 6.08
#